data_AF-A0A535BVI1-F1
#
_entry.id   AF-A0A535BVI1-F1
#
_cell.length_a   1.000
_cell.length_b   1.000
_cell.length_c   1.000
_cell.angle_alpha   90.00
_cell.angle_beta   90.00
_cell.angle_gamma   90.00
#
_symmetry.space_group_name_H-M   'P 1'
#
loop_
_entity.id
_entity.type
_entity.pdbx_description
1 polymer ?
#
loop_
_entity_poly.entity_id
_entity_poly.type
_entity_poly.pdbx_seq_one_letter_code
_entity_poly.pdbx_strand_id
1 'polypeptide(L)'
;MRRLKPRLGPRIDAWWDTVLAGETDEPHPIHGDEVSVRLRDGRLELSGELDTERDRDELVKQALARTGRGFRKVDASDLRVADQTEKPGILDQTLVAAFADRATAELARKLVLEHSHAAPKKETVIDRANAGKLDELVPADYLDDARKHLERGAALLIMRVDETLAFRVRGLLEEDTRSQWTVATPPELSVARGK
;
A
#
# COMPACT_ATOMS: atom_id res chain seq x y z
N MET A 1 8.94 15.91 20.95
CA MET A 1 7.52 15.80 20.56
C MET A 1 7.40 14.80 19.41
N ARG A 2 6.90 13.58 19.67
CA ARG A 2 6.66 12.58 18.60
C ARG A 2 5.36 12.98 17.89
N ARG A 3 5.43 13.44 16.64
CA ARG A 3 4.23 13.58 15.80
C ARG A 3 3.71 12.18 15.51
N LEU A 4 2.53 11.86 16.05
CA LEU A 4 1.78 10.67 15.64
C LEU A 4 1.35 10.89 14.19
N LYS A 5 2.10 10.36 13.21
CA LYS A 5 1.61 10.22 11.83
C LYS A 5 0.21 9.55 11.90
N PRO A 6 -0.86 10.16 11.34
CA PRO A 6 -2.20 9.61 11.40
C PRO A 6 -2.29 8.28 10.64
N ARG A 7 -3.26 7.44 11.03
CA ARG A 7 -3.60 6.20 10.31
C ARG A 7 -4.09 6.55 8.90
N LEU A 8 -3.84 5.68 7.91
CA LEU A 8 -4.11 5.96 6.49
C LEU A 8 -5.60 6.23 6.20
N GLY A 9 -6.53 5.47 6.79
CA GLY A 9 -7.97 5.72 6.66
C GLY A 9 -8.38 7.15 7.09
N PRO A 10 -8.09 7.56 8.34
CA PRO A 10 -8.27 8.96 8.77
C PRO A 10 -7.53 10.00 7.93
N ARG A 11 -6.42 9.63 7.27
CA ARG A 11 -5.68 10.52 6.36
C ARG A 11 -6.38 10.67 5.01
N ILE A 12 -6.98 9.61 4.46
CA ILE A 12 -7.81 9.66 3.25
C ILE A 12 -9.09 10.46 3.53
N ASP A 13 -9.73 10.23 4.67
CA ASP A 13 -10.92 11.01 5.06
C ASP A 13 -10.59 12.49 5.22
N ALA A 14 -9.48 12.82 5.91
CA ALA A 14 -9.02 14.19 6.06
C ALA A 14 -8.68 14.83 4.70
N TRP A 15 -7.99 14.11 3.82
CA TRP A 15 -7.69 14.58 2.46
C TRP A 15 -8.98 14.88 1.67
N TRP A 16 -9.99 14.02 1.75
CA TRP A 16 -11.29 14.29 1.14
C TRP A 16 -11.95 15.55 1.71
N ASP A 17 -11.88 15.76 3.03
CA ASP A 17 -12.42 16.96 3.66
C ASP A 17 -11.69 18.22 3.17
N THR A 18 -10.37 18.16 2.98
CA THR A 18 -9.54 19.24 2.41
C THR A 18 -9.95 19.55 0.95
N VAL A 19 -10.08 18.52 0.11
CA VAL A 19 -10.54 18.65 -1.28
C VAL A 19 -11.92 19.32 -1.34
N LEU A 20 -12.83 18.92 -0.46
CA LEU A 20 -14.18 19.49 -0.40
C LEU A 20 -14.22 20.92 0.18
N ALA A 21 -13.22 21.29 0.99
CA ALA A 21 -13.03 22.66 1.46
C ALA A 21 -12.47 23.59 0.37
N GLY A 22 -12.03 23.05 -0.78
CA GLY A 22 -11.49 23.81 -1.91
C GLY A 22 -9.96 23.99 -1.87
N GLU A 23 -9.27 23.25 -1.02
CA GLU A 23 -7.80 23.21 -0.96
C GLU A 23 -7.33 22.09 -1.93
N THR A 24 -7.10 22.44 -3.19
CA THR A 24 -7.08 21.45 -4.31
C THR A 24 -5.71 20.86 -4.66
N ASP A 25 -4.65 21.28 -3.98
CA ASP A 25 -3.27 20.93 -4.37
C ASP A 25 -2.63 19.87 -3.45
N GLU A 26 -3.40 19.26 -2.54
CA GLU A 26 -2.88 18.16 -1.72
C GLU A 26 -2.86 16.84 -2.52
N PRO A 27 -1.69 16.16 -2.61
CA PRO A 27 -1.59 14.85 -3.26
C PRO A 27 -2.41 13.79 -2.53
N HIS A 28 -2.97 12.84 -3.28
CA HIS A 28 -3.73 11.74 -2.70
C HIS A 28 -2.85 10.89 -1.76
N PRO A 29 -3.27 10.54 -0.54
CA PRO A 29 -2.43 9.81 0.41
C PRO A 29 -1.91 8.45 -0.05
N ILE A 30 -2.55 7.83 -1.05
CA ILE A 30 -2.13 6.55 -1.65
C ILE A 30 -1.57 6.72 -3.07
N HIS A 31 -2.15 7.63 -3.86
CA HIS A 31 -1.90 7.74 -5.30
C HIS A 31 -1.00 8.94 -5.64
N GLY A 32 -0.58 9.70 -4.63
CA GLY A 32 0.26 10.88 -4.81
C GLY A 32 -0.35 11.88 -5.79
N ASP A 33 0.50 12.37 -6.69
CA ASP A 33 0.18 13.33 -7.74
C ASP A 33 -0.45 12.69 -8.99
N GLU A 34 -0.56 11.36 -9.05
CA GLU A 34 -1.13 10.64 -10.20
C GLU A 34 -2.65 10.86 -10.31
N VAL A 35 -3.28 11.25 -9.20
CA VAL A 35 -4.70 11.57 -9.11
C VAL A 35 -4.86 13.02 -8.68
N SER A 36 -5.63 13.76 -9.47
CA SER A 36 -6.09 15.11 -9.14
C SER A 36 -7.60 15.11 -8.99
N VAL A 37 -8.09 15.80 -7.95
CA VAL A 37 -9.52 15.99 -7.71
C VAL A 37 -9.85 17.46 -7.61
N ARG A 38 -10.85 17.91 -8.37
CA ARG A 38 -11.28 19.30 -8.38
C ARG A 38 -12.79 19.43 -8.23
N LEU A 39 -13.21 20.43 -7.46
CA LEU A 39 -14.62 20.80 -7.36
C LEU A 39 -14.89 21.99 -8.30
N ARG A 40 -15.69 21.78 -9.35
CA ARG A 40 -16.10 22.82 -10.31
C ARG A 40 -17.61 22.79 -10.52
N ASP A 41 -18.26 23.94 -10.39
CA ASP A 41 -19.70 24.12 -10.67
C ASP A 41 -20.62 23.09 -9.99
N GLY A 42 -20.29 22.67 -8.76
CA GLY A 42 -21.05 21.65 -8.02
C GLY A 42 -20.89 20.22 -8.57
N ARG A 43 -19.84 19.99 -9.37
CA ARG A 43 -19.37 18.71 -9.89
C ARG A 43 -17.96 18.43 -9.38
N LEU A 44 -17.74 17.20 -8.91
CA LEU A 44 -16.43 16.73 -8.50
C LEU A 44 -15.77 16.03 -9.69
N GLU A 45 -14.72 16.62 -10.24
CA GLU A 45 -13.93 16.10 -11.36
C GLU A 45 -12.76 15.26 -10.83
N LEU A 46 -12.73 13.98 -11.19
CA LEU A 46 -11.63 13.05 -10.95
C LEU A 46 -10.84 12.87 -12.25
N SER A 47 -9.55 13.15 -12.20
CA SER A 47 -8.65 13.01 -13.35
C SER A 47 -7.33 12.38 -12.90
N GLY A 48 -6.72 11.59 -13.78
CA GLY A 48 -5.46 10.95 -13.44
C GLY A 48 -5.31 9.58 -14.07
N GLU A 49 -4.23 8.91 -13.72
CA GLU A 49 -3.91 7.56 -14.15
C GLU A 49 -3.76 6.68 -12.90
N LEU A 50 -4.37 5.50 -12.94
CA LEU A 50 -4.38 4.55 -11.83
C LEU A 50 -3.88 3.19 -12.30
N ASP A 51 -3.22 2.45 -11.42
CA ASP A 51 -2.65 1.15 -11.76
C ASP A 51 -3.70 0.10 -12.15
N THR A 52 -4.89 0.14 -11.54
CA THR A 52 -5.89 -0.91 -11.72
C THR A 52 -7.31 -0.37 -11.84
N GLU A 53 -8.19 -1.13 -12.50
CA GLU A 53 -9.63 -0.85 -12.53
C GLU A 53 -10.23 -0.82 -11.13
N ARG A 54 -9.71 -1.65 -10.21
CA ARG A 54 -10.16 -1.70 -8.83
C ARG A 54 -9.88 -0.38 -8.10
N ASP A 55 -8.67 0.18 -8.25
CA ASP A 55 -8.30 1.46 -7.66
C ASP A 55 -9.21 2.58 -8.18
N ARG A 56 -9.48 2.56 -9.50
CA ARG A 56 -10.39 3.49 -10.16
C ARG A 56 -11.80 3.41 -9.57
N ASP A 57 -12.35 2.21 -9.48
CA ASP A 57 -13.70 1.99 -8.95
C ASP A 57 -13.81 2.35 -7.47
N GLU A 58 -12.77 2.09 -6.68
CA GLU A 58 -12.73 2.47 -5.27
C GLU A 58 -12.68 3.98 -5.09
N LEU A 59 -11.82 4.69 -5.83
CA LEU A 59 -11.76 6.16 -5.79
C LEU A 59 -13.11 6.78 -6.20
N VAL A 60 -13.74 6.27 -7.25
CA VAL A 60 -15.07 6.72 -7.69
C VAL A 60 -16.12 6.43 -6.62
N LYS A 61 -16.08 5.25 -5.98
CA LYS A 61 -16.99 4.91 -4.88
C LYS A 61 -16.81 5.82 -3.68
N GLN A 62 -15.57 6.15 -3.31
CA GLN A 62 -15.27 7.08 -2.22
C GLN A 62 -15.81 8.49 -2.52
N ALA A 63 -15.68 8.95 -3.76
CA ALA A 63 -16.26 10.22 -4.22
C ALA A 63 -17.79 10.20 -4.17
N LEU A 64 -18.42 9.14 -4.71
CA LEU A 64 -19.88 9.00 -4.72
C LEU A 64 -20.48 8.96 -3.31
N ALA A 65 -19.82 8.31 -2.35
CA ALA A 65 -20.24 8.26 -0.95
C ALA A 65 -20.29 9.64 -0.27
N ARG A 66 -19.64 10.65 -0.86
CA ARG A 66 -19.57 12.03 -0.36
C ARG A 66 -20.49 13.00 -1.10
N THR A 67 -21.29 12.51 -2.04
CA THR A 67 -22.29 13.31 -2.77
C THR A 67 -23.25 13.98 -1.77
N GLY A 68 -23.58 15.25 -2.01
CA GLY A 68 -24.40 16.06 -1.10
C GLY A 68 -23.60 16.95 -0.14
N ARG A 69 -22.27 16.79 -0.08
CA ARG A 69 -21.36 17.66 0.70
C ARG A 69 -20.76 18.81 -0.14
N GLY A 70 -21.59 19.50 -0.93
CA GLY A 70 -21.15 20.63 -1.77
C GLY A 70 -21.08 20.34 -3.27
N PHE A 71 -21.28 19.08 -3.68
CA PHE A 71 -21.44 18.68 -5.08
C PHE A 71 -22.56 17.66 -5.25
N ARG A 72 -23.10 17.55 -6.46
CA ARG A 72 -24.23 16.65 -6.79
C ARG A 72 -23.87 15.59 -7.81
N LYS A 73 -22.73 15.73 -8.49
CA LYS A 73 -22.29 14.82 -9.56
C LYS A 73 -20.80 14.57 -9.44
N VAL A 74 -20.39 13.36 -9.76
CA VAL A 74 -18.98 12.98 -9.94
C VAL A 74 -18.72 12.85 -11.45
N ASP A 75 -17.66 13.48 -11.93
CA ASP A 75 -17.04 13.19 -13.22
C ASP A 75 -15.82 12.29 -13.01
N ALA A 76 -15.74 11.20 -13.77
CA ALA A 76 -14.58 10.31 -13.77
C ALA A 76 -14.20 9.92 -15.20
N SER A 77 -14.62 10.71 -16.21
CA SER A 77 -14.30 10.46 -17.61
C SER A 77 -12.80 10.58 -17.91
N ASP A 78 -12.12 11.44 -17.16
CA ASP A 78 -10.69 11.71 -17.32
C ASP A 78 -9.81 10.86 -16.39
N LEU A 79 -10.42 9.92 -15.66
CA LEU A 79 -9.73 8.95 -14.83
C LEU A 79 -9.48 7.67 -15.62
N ARG A 80 -8.22 7.37 -15.89
CA ARG A 80 -7.77 6.25 -16.73
C ARG A 80 -7.06 5.19 -15.89
N VAL A 81 -7.04 3.98 -16.41
CA VAL A 81 -6.19 2.90 -15.90
C VAL A 81 -4.96 2.84 -16.80
N ALA A 82 -3.78 2.80 -16.18
CA ALA A 82 -2.52 2.71 -16.91
C ALA A 82 -2.50 1.44 -17.78
N ASP A 83 -1.98 1.57 -18.99
CA ASP A 83 -1.75 0.42 -19.85
C ASP A 83 -0.48 -0.30 -19.36
N GLN A 84 -0.64 -1.16 -18.36
CA GLN A 84 0.47 -1.89 -17.76
C GLN A 84 1.04 -2.88 -18.79
N THR A 85 2.23 -2.57 -19.31
CA THR A 85 3.00 -3.52 -20.13
C THR A 85 3.42 -4.76 -19.34
N GLU A 86 3.43 -4.65 -18.01
CA GLU A 86 3.73 -5.73 -17.09
C GLU A 86 2.46 -6.52 -16.79
N LYS A 87 2.48 -7.82 -17.09
CA LYS A 87 1.34 -8.70 -16.88
C LYS A 87 1.35 -9.22 -15.44
N PRO A 88 0.27 -9.00 -14.67
CA PRO A 88 0.15 -9.59 -13.34
C PRO A 88 0.25 -11.11 -13.39
N GLY A 89 0.76 -11.70 -12.33
CA GLY A 89 0.78 -13.14 -12.08
C GLY A 89 1.99 -13.86 -12.68
N ILE A 90 2.91 -13.16 -13.32
CA ILE A 90 4.14 -13.74 -13.89
C ILE A 90 5.26 -13.79 -12.86
N LEU A 91 5.46 -12.71 -12.12
CA LEU A 91 6.53 -12.56 -11.14
C LEU A 91 5.95 -12.30 -9.76
N ASP A 92 6.60 -12.88 -8.75
CA ASP A 92 6.39 -12.56 -7.36
C ASP A 92 7.61 -11.85 -6.81
N GLN A 93 7.39 -10.93 -5.89
CA GLN A 93 8.46 -10.31 -5.13
C GLN A 93 8.23 -10.48 -3.62
N THR A 94 9.30 -10.80 -2.90
CA THR A 94 9.26 -10.90 -1.43
C THR A 94 9.71 -9.58 -0.84
N LEU A 95 8.87 -9.00 0.00
CA LEU A 95 9.12 -7.79 0.76
C LEU A 95 9.34 -8.17 2.22
N VAL A 96 10.39 -7.62 2.83
CA VAL A 96 10.70 -7.79 4.26
C VAL A 96 10.82 -6.43 4.90
N ALA A 97 10.08 -6.19 5.97
CA ALA A 97 10.13 -4.95 6.73
C ALA A 97 10.30 -5.21 8.23
N ALA A 98 11.22 -4.49 8.87
CA ALA A 98 11.48 -4.60 10.31
C ALA A 98 10.72 -3.54 11.10
N PHE A 99 10.15 -3.95 12.23
CA PHE A 99 9.39 -3.13 13.16
C PHE A 99 9.91 -3.33 14.58
N ALA A 100 9.68 -2.33 15.44
CA ALA A 100 10.18 -2.35 16.82
C ALA A 100 9.69 -3.55 17.64
N ASP A 101 8.49 -4.06 17.34
CA ASP A 101 7.87 -5.19 18.03
C ASP A 101 6.80 -5.86 17.15
N ARG A 102 6.33 -7.03 17.59
CA ARG A 102 5.30 -7.82 16.91
C ARG A 102 3.99 -7.04 16.72
N ALA A 103 3.56 -6.31 17.75
CA ALA A 103 2.29 -5.60 17.71
C ALA A 103 2.29 -4.53 16.61
N THR A 104 3.41 -3.82 16.47
CA THR A 104 3.63 -2.82 15.42
C THR A 104 3.65 -3.47 14.04
N ALA A 105 4.34 -4.61 13.88
CA ALA A 105 4.36 -5.35 12.61
C ALA A 105 2.95 -5.85 12.19
N GLU A 106 2.13 -6.33 13.13
CA GLU A 106 0.76 -6.76 12.84
C GLU A 106 -0.16 -5.59 12.47
N LEU A 107 0.03 -4.41 13.10
CA LEU A 107 -0.67 -3.19 12.70
C LEU A 107 -0.27 -2.74 11.30
N ALA A 108 1.03 -2.77 11.00
CA ALA A 108 1.56 -2.47 9.67
C ALA A 108 0.98 -3.43 8.62
N ARG A 109 0.95 -4.74 8.91
CA ARG A 109 0.34 -5.75 8.04
C ARG A 109 -1.11 -5.42 7.69
N LYS A 110 -1.93 -5.08 8.69
CA LYS A 110 -3.34 -4.71 8.45
C LYS A 110 -3.45 -3.49 7.55
N LEU A 111 -2.68 -2.44 7.82
CA LEU A 111 -2.68 -1.22 7.02
C LEU A 111 -2.27 -1.52 5.57
N VAL A 112 -1.20 -2.27 5.36
CA VAL A 112 -0.74 -2.63 4.02
C VAL A 112 -1.80 -3.46 3.29
N LEU A 113 -2.44 -4.42 3.94
CA LEU A 113 -3.50 -5.22 3.30
C LEU A 113 -4.76 -4.42 2.97
N GLU A 114 -5.12 -3.46 3.83
CA GLU A 114 -6.26 -2.58 3.60
C GLU A 114 -6.01 -1.61 2.42
N HIS A 115 -4.76 -1.19 2.19
CA HIS A 115 -4.46 -0.06 1.30
C HIS A 115 -3.57 -0.37 0.09
N SER A 116 -2.90 -1.51 0.05
CA SER A 116 -2.08 -1.90 -1.11
C SER A 116 -2.90 -2.52 -2.24
N HIS A 117 -4.12 -2.98 -1.93
CA HIS A 117 -4.94 -3.82 -2.79
C HIS A 117 -4.24 -5.11 -3.27
N ALA A 118 -3.06 -5.42 -2.73
CA ALA A 118 -2.36 -6.66 -2.99
C ALA A 118 -3.08 -7.81 -2.29
N ALA A 119 -3.07 -8.97 -2.95
CA ALA A 119 -3.42 -10.24 -2.34
C ALA A 119 -2.13 -11.06 -2.21
N PRO A 120 -1.40 -10.92 -1.08
CA PRO A 120 -0.13 -11.63 -0.93
C PRO A 120 -0.36 -13.13 -0.99
N LYS A 121 0.47 -13.82 -1.77
CA LYS A 121 0.48 -15.29 -1.84
C LYS A 121 0.94 -15.90 -0.53
N LYS A 122 1.77 -15.16 0.21
CA LYS A 122 2.24 -15.51 1.55
C LYS A 122 2.46 -14.23 2.34
N GLU A 123 2.07 -14.23 3.60
CA GLU A 123 2.28 -13.13 4.54
C GLU A 123 2.44 -13.66 5.96
N THR A 124 3.39 -13.12 6.72
CA THR A 124 3.55 -13.50 8.12
C THR A 124 4.38 -12.49 8.89
N VAL A 125 4.18 -12.45 10.21
CA VAL A 125 5.04 -11.72 11.14
C VAL A 125 5.96 -12.70 11.88
N ILE A 126 7.26 -12.53 11.66
CA ILE A 126 8.33 -13.27 12.31
C ILE A 126 8.93 -12.45 13.45
N ASP A 127 9.06 -13.06 14.62
CA ASP A 127 9.75 -12.53 15.78
C ASP A 127 10.73 -13.59 16.30
N ARG A 128 11.37 -13.32 17.45
CA ARG A 128 12.36 -14.25 18.02
C ARG A 128 11.76 -15.62 18.38
N ALA A 129 10.46 -15.71 18.67
CA ALA A 129 9.83 -16.96 19.08
C ALA A 129 9.55 -17.90 17.90
N ASN A 130 9.46 -17.38 16.67
CA ASN A 130 9.21 -18.16 15.46
C ASN A 130 10.27 -17.96 14.36
N ALA A 131 11.46 -17.46 14.72
CA ALA A 131 12.56 -17.16 13.81
C ALA A 131 13.00 -18.34 12.92
N GLY A 132 12.76 -19.59 13.35
CA GLY A 132 13.07 -20.78 12.55
C GLY A 132 12.31 -20.89 11.21
N LYS A 133 11.27 -20.07 11.00
CA LYS A 133 10.54 -20.00 9.72
C LYS A 133 11.19 -19.06 8.70
N LEU A 134 12.18 -18.27 9.11
CA LEU A 134 12.75 -17.22 8.27
C LEU A 134 13.40 -17.77 6.99
N ASP A 135 14.11 -18.90 7.12
CA ASP A 135 14.83 -19.56 6.02
C ASP A 135 13.89 -20.08 4.92
N GLU A 136 12.61 -20.31 5.23
CA GLU A 136 11.59 -20.74 4.26
C GLU A 136 10.90 -19.56 3.54
N LEU A 137 11.17 -18.34 3.97
CA LEU A 137 10.40 -17.15 3.60
C LEU A 137 11.23 -16.07 2.94
N VAL A 138 12.52 -16.04 3.23
CA VAL A 138 13.43 -14.99 2.79
C VAL A 138 14.57 -15.65 2.02
N PRO A 139 14.92 -15.17 0.81
CA PRO A 139 16.06 -15.69 0.06
C PRO A 139 17.36 -15.58 0.85
N ALA A 140 18.29 -16.51 0.60
CA ALA A 140 19.50 -16.71 1.39
C ALA A 140 20.32 -15.43 1.57
N ASP A 141 20.45 -14.62 0.51
CA ASP A 141 21.22 -13.38 0.49
C ASP A 141 20.72 -12.31 1.47
N TYR A 142 19.47 -12.42 1.94
CA TYR A 142 18.84 -11.46 2.85
C TYR A 142 18.64 -11.99 4.27
N LEU A 143 18.96 -13.27 4.52
CA LEU A 143 18.75 -13.91 5.81
C LEU A 143 19.58 -13.29 6.92
N ASP A 144 20.86 -12.99 6.63
CA ASP A 144 21.77 -12.45 7.64
C ASP A 144 21.29 -11.09 8.17
N ASP A 145 20.82 -10.22 7.29
CA ASP A 145 20.32 -8.91 7.70
C ASP A 145 18.98 -9.03 8.44
N ALA A 146 18.08 -9.87 7.96
CA ALA A 146 16.83 -10.18 8.65
C ALA A 146 17.08 -10.74 10.07
N ARG A 147 18.04 -11.65 10.23
CA ARG A 147 18.43 -12.22 11.53
C ARG A 147 18.98 -11.15 12.48
N LYS A 148 19.84 -10.24 12.00
CA LYS A 148 20.37 -9.13 12.81
C LYS A 148 19.24 -8.25 13.38
N HIS A 149 18.17 -8.02 12.62
CA HIS A 149 17.01 -7.28 13.11
C HIS A 149 16.26 -8.04 14.22
N LEU A 150 16.01 -9.34 14.04
CA LEU A 150 15.39 -10.19 15.07
C LEU A 150 16.24 -10.26 16.35
N GLU A 151 17.56 -10.35 16.22
CA GLU A 151 18.49 -10.39 17.35
C GLU A 151 18.42 -9.11 18.21
N ARG A 152 18.20 -7.96 17.56
CA ARG A 152 17.97 -6.65 18.19
C ARG A 152 16.58 -6.49 18.80
N GLY A 153 15.73 -7.53 18.73
CA GLY A 153 14.39 -7.54 19.30
C GLY A 153 13.30 -7.02 18.37
N ALA A 154 13.61 -6.75 17.09
CA ALA A 154 12.62 -6.37 16.11
C ALA A 154 11.70 -7.55 15.75
N ALA A 155 10.55 -7.25 15.17
CA ALA A 155 9.73 -8.19 14.43
C ALA A 155 9.77 -7.87 12.94
N LEU A 156 9.73 -8.88 12.08
CA LEU A 156 9.73 -8.76 10.64
C LEU A 156 8.35 -9.06 10.08
N LEU A 157 7.84 -8.19 9.22
CA LEU A 157 6.73 -8.51 8.32
C LEU A 157 7.31 -8.99 7.01
N ILE A 158 6.91 -10.18 6.58
CA ILE A 158 7.30 -10.77 5.29
C ILE A 158 6.04 -10.90 4.44
N MET A 159 6.09 -10.39 3.20
CA MET A 159 4.98 -10.45 2.25
C MET A 159 5.50 -10.85 0.87
N ARG A 160 4.94 -11.92 0.28
CA ARG A 160 5.16 -12.30 -1.12
C ARG A 160 3.97 -11.84 -1.94
N VAL A 161 4.20 -10.85 -2.80
CA VAL A 161 3.16 -10.18 -3.60
C VAL A 161 3.47 -10.32 -5.08
N ASP A 162 2.47 -10.05 -5.91
CA ASP A 162 2.69 -9.84 -7.34
C ASP A 162 3.70 -8.70 -7.52
N GLU A 163 4.67 -8.88 -8.41
CA GLU A 163 5.74 -7.91 -8.63
C GLU A 163 5.20 -6.56 -9.10
N THR A 164 4.12 -6.55 -9.88
CA THR A 164 3.47 -5.30 -10.34
C THR A 164 2.89 -4.48 -9.19
N LEU A 165 2.67 -5.08 -8.01
CA LEU A 165 2.19 -4.40 -6.80
C LEU A 165 3.28 -4.15 -5.77
N ALA A 166 4.49 -4.67 -6.00
CA ALA A 166 5.54 -4.64 -4.99
C ALA A 166 6.04 -3.23 -4.69
N PHE A 167 6.10 -2.35 -5.70
CA PHE A 167 6.46 -0.94 -5.52
C PHE A 167 5.50 -0.23 -4.54
N ARG A 168 4.19 -0.39 -4.76
CA ARG A 168 3.14 0.17 -3.91
C ARG A 168 3.20 -0.37 -2.48
N VAL A 169 3.30 -1.68 -2.33
CA VAL A 169 3.39 -2.34 -1.01
C VAL A 169 4.62 -1.84 -0.26
N ARG A 170 5.76 -1.72 -0.95
CA ARG A 170 7.00 -1.16 -0.39
C ARG A 170 6.83 0.30 0.05
N GLY A 171 6.21 1.14 -0.77
CA GLY A 171 5.93 2.53 -0.43
C GLY A 171 5.14 2.66 0.87
N LEU A 172 4.06 1.88 1.02
CA LEU A 172 3.27 1.85 2.26
C LEU A 172 4.12 1.40 3.47
N LEU A 173 4.98 0.40 3.29
CA LEU A 173 5.87 -0.07 4.36
C LEU A 173 6.85 1.02 4.81
N GLU A 174 7.53 1.69 3.88
CA GLU A 174 8.55 2.70 4.16
C GLU A 174 7.94 4.01 4.70
N GLU A 175 6.86 4.49 4.09
CA GLU A 175 6.35 5.85 4.36
C GLU A 175 5.30 5.90 5.46
N ASP A 176 4.43 4.88 5.54
CA ASP A 176 3.23 4.92 6.36
C ASP A 176 3.26 3.99 7.57
N THR A 177 4.09 2.93 7.56
CA THR A 177 4.13 1.96 8.66
C THR A 177 5.25 2.15 9.67
N ARG A 178 6.15 3.13 9.47
CA ARG A 178 7.34 3.37 10.32
C ARG A 178 8.26 2.15 10.42
N SER A 179 8.43 1.44 9.31
CA SER A 179 9.44 0.40 9.24
C SER A 179 10.83 1.01 9.56
N GLN A 180 11.66 0.26 10.28
CA GLN A 180 13.04 0.65 10.59
C GLN A 180 13.99 0.26 9.46
N TRP A 181 13.55 -0.70 8.65
CA TRP A 181 14.25 -1.26 7.51
C TRP A 181 13.20 -1.91 6.61
N THR A 182 13.36 -1.78 5.31
CA THR A 182 12.52 -2.45 4.31
C THR A 182 13.40 -2.84 3.14
N VAL A 183 13.19 -4.06 2.62
CA VAL A 183 13.88 -4.56 1.44
C VAL A 183 12.91 -5.31 0.55
N ALA A 184 13.09 -5.15 -0.76
CA ALA A 184 12.48 -5.98 -1.78
C ALA A 184 13.55 -6.90 -2.35
N THR A 185 13.30 -8.20 -2.32
CA THR A 185 14.20 -9.19 -2.93
C THR A 185 14.10 -9.12 -4.45
N PRO A 186 15.01 -9.73 -5.22
CA PRO A 186 14.81 -9.89 -6.64
C PRO A 186 13.49 -10.62 -6.91
N PRO A 187 12.79 -10.28 -8.01
CA PRO A 187 11.57 -10.97 -8.36
C PRO A 187 11.85 -12.40 -8.82
N GLU A 188 10.94 -13.30 -8.49
CA GLU A 188 11.00 -14.72 -8.81
C GLU A 188 9.79 -15.10 -9.67
N LEU A 189 9.93 -16.15 -10.49
CA LEU A 189 8.78 -16.69 -11.23
C LEU A 189 7.67 -17.07 -10.26
N SER A 190 6.47 -16.59 -10.57
CA SER A 190 5.23 -16.95 -9.92
C SER A 190 5.01 -18.45 -10.10
N VAL A 191 5.12 -19.20 -9.00
CA VAL A 191 4.73 -20.60 -9.01
C VAL A 191 3.21 -20.63 -8.96
N ALA A 192 2.58 -20.87 -10.11
CA ALA A 192 1.14 -21.07 -10.17
C ALA A 192 0.77 -22.15 -9.16
N ARG A 193 -0.18 -21.86 -8.24
CA ARG A 193 -0.80 -22.91 -7.44
C ARG A 193 -1.47 -23.85 -8.44
N GLY A 194 -0.86 -25.01 -8.68
CA GLY A 194 -1.54 -26.14 -9.29
C GLY A 194 -2.85 -26.37 -8.54
N LYS A 195 -3.93 -26.50 -9.30
CA LYS A 195 -5.26 -26.84 -8.79
C LYS A 195 -5.24 -28.07 -7.90
#